data_AF-A0A359MYC8-F1
#
_entry.id   AF-A0A359MYC8-F1
#
_cell.length_a   1.000
_cell.length_b   1.000
_cell.length_c   1.000
_cell.angle_alpha   90.00
_cell.angle_beta   90.00
_cell.angle_gamma   90.00
#
_symmetry.space_group_name_H-M   'P 1'
#
loop_
_entity.id
_entity.type
_entity.pdbx_description
1 polymer ?
#
loop_
_entity_poly.entity_id
_entity_poly.type
_entity_poly.pdbx_seq_one_letter_code
_entity_poly.pdbx_strand_id
1 'polypeptide(L)'
;MDKIMPAPLPVVLGGTRLIMGAIFFWAFLDKTFGLNFATAPGDAWLNGVSPTYGYLRFASSGPFENVFHTLAGNAVVDWLYMLGLLTIGLGFLFGIGRRVTTVSALLLLTLI
;
A
#
# COMPACT_ATOMS: atom_id res chain seq x y z
N MET A 1 12.88 4.55 -39.62
CA MET A 1 12.10 4.84 -38.40
C MET A 1 12.04 3.56 -37.59
N ASP A 2 13.18 3.12 -37.07
CA ASP A 2 13.22 1.96 -36.19
C ASP A 2 12.69 2.42 -34.85
N LYS A 3 11.45 2.05 -34.59
CA LYS A 3 10.78 2.24 -33.32
C LYS A 3 11.66 1.52 -32.30
N ILE A 4 12.45 2.27 -31.52
CA ILE A 4 13.16 1.76 -30.35
C ILE A 4 12.09 1.29 -29.38
N MET A 5 11.56 0.09 -29.60
CA MET A 5 10.68 -0.54 -28.63
C MET A 5 11.59 -0.92 -27.47
N PRO A 6 11.44 -0.31 -26.28
CA PRO A 6 12.16 -0.78 -25.11
C PRO A 6 11.87 -2.27 -24.94
N ALA A 7 12.88 -3.04 -24.52
CA ALA A 7 12.73 -4.47 -24.30
C ALA A 7 11.44 -4.74 -23.49
N PRO A 8 10.68 -5.81 -23.81
CA PRO A 8 9.36 -6.03 -23.22
C PRO A 8 9.41 -6.12 -21.69
N LEU A 9 10.50 -6.65 -21.13
CA LEU A 9 10.68 -6.85 -19.70
C LEU A 9 10.69 -5.53 -18.88
N PRO A 10 11.53 -4.51 -19.18
CA PRO A 10 11.47 -3.20 -18.52
C PRO A 10 10.10 -2.53 -18.53
N VAL A 11 9.37 -2.62 -19.65
CA VAL A 11 8.03 -2.03 -19.77
C VAL A 11 7.04 -2.77 -18.88
N VAL A 12 7.05 -4.11 -18.93
CA VAL A 12 6.18 -4.94 -18.10
C VAL A 12 6.45 -4.68 -16.61
N LEU A 13 7.71 -4.68 -16.17
CA LEU A 13 8.07 -4.41 -14.77
C LEU A 13 7.69 -2.99 -14.33
N GLY A 14 7.86 -2.00 -15.20
CA GLY A 14 7.41 -0.63 -14.96
C GLY A 14 5.89 -0.53 -14.83
N GLY A 15 5.16 -1.21 -15.71
CA GLY A 15 3.70 -1.31 -15.67
C GLY A 15 3.21 -1.99 -14.39
N THR A 16 3.74 -3.15 -14.04
CA THR A 16 3.39 -3.87 -12.79
C THR A 16 3.62 -2.98 -11.56
N ARG A 17 4.73 -2.24 -11.52
CA ARG A 17 5.01 -1.31 -10.42
C ARG A 17 3.92 -0.25 -10.28
N LEU A 18 3.55 0.39 -11.39
CA LEU A 18 2.53 1.44 -11.38
C LEU A 18 1.16 0.88 -11.01
N ILE A 19 0.80 -0.30 -11.53
CA ILE A 19 -0.47 -0.97 -11.21
C ILE A 19 -0.53 -1.30 -9.71
N MET A 20 0.52 -1.90 -9.15
CA MET A 20 0.56 -2.18 -7.71
C MET A 20 0.46 -0.91 -6.87
N GLY A 21 1.21 0.14 -7.22
CA GLY A 21 1.11 1.43 -6.54
C GLY A 21 -0.28 2.05 -6.61
N ALA A 22 -0.91 2.00 -7.78
CA ALA A 22 -2.28 2.47 -7.97
C ALA A 22 -3.28 1.69 -7.13
N ILE A 23 -3.16 0.35 -7.02
CA ILE A 23 -4.05 -0.49 -6.20
C ILE A 23 -3.95 -0.10 -4.72
N PHE A 24 -2.73 -0.02 -4.16
CA PHE A 24 -2.55 0.34 -2.74
C PHE A 24 -2.96 1.78 -2.43
N PHE A 25 -2.65 2.71 -3.33
CA PHE A 25 -3.05 4.11 -3.19
C PHE A 25 -4.57 4.27 -3.30
N TRP A 26 -5.21 3.55 -4.22
CA TRP A 26 -6.67 3.53 -4.33
C TRP A 26 -7.32 2.93 -3.08
N ALA A 27 -6.77 1.84 -2.54
CA ALA A 27 -7.27 1.24 -1.30
C ALA A 27 -7.24 2.23 -0.12
N PHE A 28 -6.20 3.07 -0.04
CA PHE A 28 -6.14 4.17 0.92
C PHE A 28 -7.25 5.20 0.68
N LEU A 29 -7.45 5.65 -0.56
CA LEU A 29 -8.51 6.62 -0.89
C LEU A 29 -9.91 6.07 -0.60
N ASP A 30 -10.21 4.84 -1.05
CA ASP A 30 -11.50 4.20 -0.82
C ASP A 30 -11.79 4.03 0.67
N LYS A 31 -10.81 3.59 1.48
CA LYS A 31 -10.98 3.48 2.93
C LYS A 31 -11.07 4.84 3.64
N THR A 32 -10.42 5.87 3.10
CA THR A 32 -10.49 7.22 3.68
C THR A 32 -11.85 7.85 3.46
N PHE A 33 -12.40 7.74 2.24
CA PHE A 33 -13.58 8.50 1.81
C PHE A 33 -14.85 7.66 1.66
N GLY A 34 -14.77 6.32 1.67
CA GLY A 34 -15.93 5.45 1.44
C GLY A 34 -16.47 5.54 0.01
N LEU A 35 -15.60 5.33 -0.99
CA LEU A 35 -15.93 5.52 -2.42
C LEU A 35 -16.79 4.40 -3.03
N ASN A 36 -17.35 3.52 -2.19
CA ASN A 36 -18.24 2.43 -2.57
C ASN A 36 -17.63 1.39 -3.52
N PHE A 37 -16.30 1.24 -3.48
CA PHE A 37 -15.62 0.14 -4.17
C PHE A 37 -15.48 -1.09 -3.25
N ALA A 38 -14.80 -0.91 -2.12
CA ALA A 38 -14.74 -1.90 -1.06
C ALA A 38 -15.30 -1.35 0.27
N THR A 39 -15.37 -0.02 0.40
CA THR A 39 -15.81 0.67 1.61
C THR A 39 -17.09 1.44 1.29
N ALA A 40 -18.19 1.12 1.97
CA ALA A 40 -19.44 1.85 1.79
C ALA A 40 -19.29 3.31 2.24
N PRO A 41 -20.09 4.26 1.72
CA PRO A 41 -19.99 5.69 2.08
C PRO A 41 -20.15 5.99 3.58
N GLY A 42 -20.81 5.10 4.33
CA GLY A 42 -20.93 5.20 5.80
C GLY A 42 -19.72 4.67 6.56
N ASP A 43 -18.94 3.77 5.96
CA ASP A 43 -17.84 3.04 6.60
C ASP A 43 -16.47 3.69 6.35
N ALA A 44 -16.46 4.95 5.92
CA ALA A 44 -15.26 5.72 5.69
C ALA A 44 -14.49 5.95 7.00
N TRP A 45 -13.16 5.96 6.93
CA TRP A 45 -12.31 6.26 8.07
C TRP A 45 -12.53 7.68 8.61
N LEU A 46 -12.85 8.64 7.73
CA LEU A 46 -13.22 9.99 8.13
C LEU A 46 -14.52 10.07 8.95
N ASN A 47 -15.40 9.07 8.83
CA ASN A 47 -16.61 8.95 9.67
C ASN A 47 -16.32 8.31 11.03
N GLY A 48 -15.04 8.02 11.35
CA GLY A 48 -14.63 7.38 12.59
C GLY A 48 -14.75 5.85 12.58
N VAL A 49 -15.05 5.25 11.42
CA VAL A 49 -15.13 3.80 11.27
C VAL A 49 -13.73 3.21 11.11
N SER A 50 -13.44 2.15 11.88
CA SER A 50 -12.13 1.51 11.88
C SER A 50 -11.87 0.75 10.57
N PRO A 51 -10.85 1.13 9.77
CA PRO A 51 -10.54 0.47 8.50
C PRO A 51 -10.03 -0.97 8.67
N THR A 52 -9.52 -1.35 9.85
CA THR A 52 -8.97 -2.68 10.14
C THR A 52 -9.94 -3.60 10.86
N TYR A 53 -11.02 -3.07 11.46
CA TYR A 53 -11.96 -3.84 12.27
C TYR A 53 -12.49 -5.09 11.56
N GLY A 54 -12.94 -4.95 10.32
CA GLY A 54 -13.47 -6.09 9.56
C GLY A 54 -12.45 -7.22 9.37
N TYR A 55 -11.20 -6.88 9.07
CA TYR A 55 -10.13 -7.88 8.89
C TYR A 55 -9.73 -8.50 10.22
N LEU A 56 -9.48 -7.70 11.25
CA LEU A 56 -8.99 -8.20 12.53
C LEU A 56 -10.04 -9.02 13.26
N ARG A 57 -11.33 -8.68 13.10
CA ARG A 57 -12.46 -9.33 13.79
C ARG A 57 -13.06 -10.52 13.06
N PHE A 58 -13.03 -10.55 11.73
CA PHE A 58 -13.70 -11.60 10.96
C PHE A 58 -12.75 -12.49 10.15
N ALA A 59 -11.51 -12.06 9.89
CA ALA A 59 -10.54 -12.85 9.13
C ALA A 59 -9.55 -13.61 10.02
N SER A 60 -9.48 -13.32 11.32
CA SER A 60 -8.62 -14.06 12.25
C SER A 60 -9.34 -15.32 12.75
N SER A 61 -8.67 -16.48 12.63
CA SER A 61 -9.13 -17.74 13.22
C SER A 61 -7.94 -18.51 13.79
N GLY A 62 -8.13 -19.18 14.93
CA GLY A 62 -7.09 -19.99 15.58
C GLY A 62 -6.58 -19.42 16.91
N PRO A 63 -5.45 -19.92 17.44
CA PRO A 63 -5.02 -19.65 18.82
C PRO A 63 -4.68 -18.19 19.13
N PHE A 64 -4.46 -17.36 18.10
CA PHE A 64 -4.16 -15.93 18.24
C PHE A 64 -5.37 -15.02 17.96
N GLU A 65 -6.55 -15.58 17.71
CA GLU A 65 -7.78 -14.84 17.41
C GLU A 65 -8.08 -13.76 18.46
N ASN A 66 -7.99 -14.10 19.76
CA ASN A 66 -8.19 -13.13 20.83
C ASN A 66 -7.21 -11.95 20.79
N VAL A 67 -5.97 -12.15 20.34
CA VAL A 67 -4.98 -11.08 20.22
C VAL A 67 -5.35 -10.13 19.07
N PHE A 68 -5.82 -10.66 17.95
CA PHE A 68 -6.29 -9.81 16.84
C PHE A 68 -7.59 -9.10 17.18
N HIS A 69 -8.48 -9.74 17.93
CA HIS A 69 -9.73 -9.15 18.41
C HIS A 69 -9.52 -7.99 19.38
N THR A 70 -8.49 -8.04 20.25
CA THR A 70 -8.17 -6.89 21.12
C THR A 70 -7.55 -5.71 20.35
N LEU A 71 -6.96 -5.97 19.19
CA LEU A 71 -6.41 -4.95 18.30
C LEU A 71 -7.47 -4.37 17.35
N ALA A 72 -8.57 -5.09 17.10
CA ALA A 72 -9.66 -4.65 16.24
C ALA A 72 -10.32 -3.39 16.80
N GLY A 73 -10.35 -2.31 16.01
CA GLY A 73 -10.90 -1.02 16.44
C GLY A 73 -9.94 -0.14 17.24
N ASN A 74 -8.67 -0.55 17.40
CA ASN A 74 -7.67 0.30 18.01
C ASN A 74 -7.23 1.40 17.03
N ALA A 75 -7.43 2.66 17.42
CA ALA A 75 -7.10 3.82 16.61
C ALA A 75 -5.62 3.86 16.17
N VAL A 76 -4.67 3.43 17.01
CA VAL A 76 -3.24 3.39 16.66
C VAL A 76 -2.99 2.39 15.54
N VAL A 77 -3.63 1.23 15.60
CA VAL A 77 -3.52 0.18 14.57
C VAL A 77 -4.12 0.67 13.25
N ASP A 78 -5.27 1.37 13.31
CA ASP A 78 -5.89 1.98 12.14
C ASP A 78 -5.01 3.03 11.49
N TRP A 79 -4.40 3.92 12.28
CA TRP A 79 -3.45 4.92 11.78
C TRP A 79 -2.22 4.27 11.14
N LEU A 80 -1.62 3.27 11.78
CA LEU A 80 -0.48 2.54 11.24
C LEU A 80 -0.84 1.82 9.93
N TYR A 81 -2.03 1.23 9.86
CA TYR A 81 -2.53 0.58 8.66
C TYR A 81 -2.72 1.57 7.51
N MET A 82 -3.37 2.71 7.77
CA MET A 82 -3.60 3.75 6.76
C MET A 82 -2.31 4.40 6.27
N LEU A 83 -1.39 4.71 7.19
CA LEU A 83 -0.05 5.20 6.84
C LEU A 83 0.75 4.16 6.05
N GLY A 84 0.61 2.87 6.39
CA GLY A 84 1.21 1.77 5.65
C GLY A 84 0.72 1.73 4.19
N LEU A 85 -0.60 1.74 3.97
CA LEU A 85 -1.19 1.78 2.64
C LEU A 85 -0.73 2.99 1.82
N LEU A 86 -0.73 4.17 2.44
CA LEU A 86 -0.29 5.41 1.81
C LEU A 86 1.20 5.35 1.43
N THR A 87 2.05 4.91 2.35
CA THR A 87 3.51 4.83 2.15
C THR A 87 3.85 3.82 1.06
N ILE A 88 3.20 2.65 1.05
CA ILE A 88 3.38 1.63 0.01
C ILE A 88 2.89 2.17 -1.35
N GLY A 89 1.67 2.73 -1.40
CA GLY A 89 1.10 3.29 -2.62
C GLY A 89 1.99 4.35 -3.25
N LEU A 90 2.42 5.34 -2.46
CA LEU A 90 3.33 6.39 -2.93
C LEU A 90 4.73 5.85 -3.25
N GLY A 91 5.23 4.89 -2.48
CA GLY A 91 6.52 4.25 -2.71
C GLY A 91 6.59 3.56 -4.08
N PHE A 92 5.55 2.83 -4.44
CA PHE A 92 5.42 2.19 -5.77
C PHE A 92 5.13 3.20 -6.88
N LEU A 93 4.24 4.19 -6.66
CA LEU A 93 3.90 5.21 -7.66
C LEU A 93 5.11 6.07 -8.04
N PHE A 94 5.79 6.66 -7.05
CA PHE A 94 6.95 7.52 -7.29
C PHE A 94 8.23 6.73 -7.52
N GLY A 95 8.30 5.48 -7.06
CA GLY A 95 9.50 4.67 -7.17
C GLY A 95 10.65 5.17 -6.31
N ILE A 96 10.35 5.79 -5.17
CA ILE A 96 11.35 6.37 -4.27
C ILE A 96 12.38 5.31 -3.86
N GLY A 97 11.93 4.07 -3.59
CA GLY A 97 12.81 2.95 -3.26
C GLY A 97 13.90 2.73 -4.32
N ARG A 98 13.57 2.82 -5.61
CA ARG A 98 14.57 2.66 -6.68
C ARG A 98 15.64 3.75 -6.64
N ARG A 99 15.23 5.02 -6.42
CA ARG A 99 16.18 6.14 -6.38
C ARG A 99 17.17 5.98 -5.21
N VAL A 100 16.67 5.62 -4.03
CA VAL A 100 17.49 5.40 -2.84
C VAL A 100 18.47 4.24 -3.06
N THR A 101 18.01 3.12 -3.61
CA THR A 101 18.88 1.98 -3.93
C THR A 101 19.94 2.35 -4.96
N THR A 102 19.60 3.09 -6.01
CA THR A 102 20.56 3.52 -7.04
C THR A 102 21.64 4.44 -6.47
N VAL A 103 21.27 5.43 -5.66
CA VAL A 103 22.25 6.33 -5.00
C VAL A 103 23.15 5.54 -4.05
N SER A 104 22.57 4.64 -3.24
CA SER A 104 23.33 3.82 -2.30
C SER A 104 24.32 2.90 -3.02
N ALA A 105 23.92 2.28 -4.13
CA ALA A 105 24.78 1.42 -4.94
C ALA A 105 25.92 2.19 -5.60
N LEU A 106 25.66 3.39 -6.14
CA LEU A 106 26.69 4.25 -6.71
C LEU A 106 27.73 4.66 -5.67
N LEU A 107 27.29 5.07 -4.47
CA LEU A 107 28.18 5.42 -3.38
C LEU A 107 29.09 4.26 -2.95
N LEU A 108 28.53 3.05 -2.87
CA LEU A 108 29.30 1.84 -2.53
C LEU A 108 30.35 1.52 -3.60
N LEU A 109 29.99 1.62 -4.89
CA LEU A 109 30.91 1.39 -6.00
C LEU A 109 32.06 2.41 -6.08
N THR A 110 31.84 3.65 -5.61
CA THR A 110 32.92 4.66 -5.54
C THR A 110 33.84 4.49 -4.35
N LEU A 111 33.38 3.79 -3.30
CA LEU A 111 34.16 3.57 -2.08
C LEU A 111 35.12 2.37 -2.20
N ILE A 112 34.86 1.48 -3.15
CA ILE A 112 35.67 0.29 -3.43
C ILE A 112 36.59 0.54 -4.62
#